data_AF-A0A4U2ZEW1-F1
#
_entry.id   AF-A0A4U2ZEW1-F1
#
_cell.length_a   1.000
_cell.length_b   1.000
_cell.length_c   1.000
_cell.angle_alpha   90.00
_cell.angle_beta   90.00
_cell.angle_gamma   90.00
#
_symmetry.space_group_name_H-M   'P 1'
#
loop_
_entity.id
_entity.type
_entity.pdbx_description
1 polymer ?
#
loop_
_entity_poly.entity_id
_entity_poly.type
_entity_poly.pdbx_seq_one_letter_code
_entity_poly.pdbx_strand_id
1 'polypeptide(L)'
;MENLYETFNHFIVRAPVYKIQDFKGFHLKNKNENNIMGIMEEFKKDSIFMESLLVANSALYYMLIDLDNLDKKRLEKLFKSTSRYYCRMCSRSTPFGLFAGITTGKYVENKNNVIKFNEPKSHTKRARVDMEWLTKIVIYIENNLESIFNLKVYRNPLLFNEGNKLTLINSIRKYKENNTNPLLINVTKPIKIVLNYLYENKLVEGKRLIEELKIYYPEESNYSLSQFLHILLKEEILLSTLRPPLLDVDPLDYVIESLSNLTEYSNLRGDLLDIKKCIEVYNNTDLGKGIEEFEKIVNKMEKLSRSSHYLQVDLYLNFKKLELSSKLKKDLTIASRLLLSLSPNNTTPSLWKDFIEEFEDNYGTDAEVPIMQLNDVFHKLEANKGYSSIKKKSTLASFGYDRHRRNLFISYFIAALKNNSEEIVFDEEFIQEFEYYIQENELPDTFEIHASLMNGSKNDYKLVLGSMAGYATAGQNIGRFLDGIDRSVVEELTETFKLQSENSDTIFAETVYFPSDSRLSNISITKNLRSHEINLGTSTVNYQNTIELNDLVVGVCDDKIYLRSLSMNKEIIPTKNHLLNIAENIPNITKFLYQIYYQNTKIAAGFNVMEIIESPYI
;
A
#
# COMPACT_ATOMS: atom_id res chain seq x y z
N MET A 1 12.21 25.39 -20.26
CA MET A 1 12.25 25.87 -18.86
C MET A 1 13.52 25.37 -18.18
N GLU A 2 14.07 26.07 -17.18
CA GLU A 2 15.13 25.51 -16.30
C GLU A 2 14.64 24.22 -15.63
N ASN A 3 15.55 23.41 -15.08
CA ASN A 3 15.25 22.10 -14.48
C ASN A 3 14.06 22.18 -13.49
N LEU A 4 12.87 21.70 -13.90
CA LEU A 4 11.64 21.73 -13.09
C LEU A 4 11.76 20.93 -11.78
N TYR A 5 12.66 19.95 -11.74
CA TYR A 5 12.86 19.08 -10.59
C TYR A 5 14.34 18.82 -10.34
N GLU A 6 14.68 18.72 -9.06
CA GLU A 6 15.95 18.17 -8.60
C GLU A 6 15.79 16.70 -8.22
N THR A 7 16.82 15.89 -8.49
CA THR A 7 16.86 14.49 -8.06
C THR A 7 17.43 14.38 -6.65
N PHE A 8 16.71 13.67 -5.78
CA PHE A 8 17.17 13.22 -4.47
C PHE A 8 18.59 12.64 -4.51
N ASN A 9 19.31 12.73 -3.40
CA ASN A 9 20.68 12.23 -3.26
C ASN A 9 20.74 10.70 -3.17
N HIS A 10 19.64 10.09 -2.72
CA HIS A 10 19.48 8.66 -2.65
C HIS A 10 18.54 8.14 -3.72
N PHE A 11 18.70 6.87 -4.06
CA PHE A 11 17.79 6.13 -4.93
C PHE A 11 17.57 4.73 -4.38
N ILE A 12 16.48 4.12 -4.84
CA ILE A 12 16.06 2.80 -4.42
C ILE A 12 16.34 1.81 -5.54
N VAL A 13 16.99 0.70 -5.21
CA VAL A 13 17.20 -0.42 -6.13
C VAL A 13 16.34 -1.58 -5.72
N ARG A 14 15.61 -2.11 -6.69
CA ARG A 14 14.90 -3.37 -6.60
C ARG A 14 15.62 -4.36 -7.51
N ALA A 15 15.96 -5.55 -7.01
CA ALA A 15 16.64 -6.55 -7.81
C ALA A 15 16.23 -7.97 -7.43
N PRO A 16 16.20 -8.91 -8.41
CA PRO A 16 16.09 -10.33 -8.13
C PRO A 16 17.30 -10.82 -7.32
N VAL A 17 17.10 -11.84 -6.50
CA VAL A 17 18.20 -12.44 -5.70
C VAL A 17 19.23 -13.13 -6.57
N TYR A 18 18.77 -13.77 -7.66
CA TYR A 18 19.65 -14.39 -8.64
C TYR A 18 19.78 -13.56 -9.91
N LYS A 19 20.87 -13.80 -10.63
CA LYS A 19 21.15 -13.16 -11.90
C LYS A 19 20.47 -13.95 -13.01
N ILE A 20 20.17 -13.28 -14.11
CA ILE A 20 19.61 -13.93 -15.30
C ILE A 20 20.54 -15.04 -15.86
N GLN A 21 21.86 -14.93 -15.62
CA GLN A 21 22.83 -15.96 -15.98
C GLN A 21 22.64 -17.26 -15.19
N ASP A 22 22.15 -17.20 -13.95
CA ASP A 22 21.91 -18.38 -13.12
C ASP A 22 20.79 -19.24 -13.74
N PHE A 23 19.73 -18.58 -14.23
CA PHE A 23 18.68 -19.24 -15.03
C PHE A 23 19.22 -19.91 -16.30
N LYS A 24 20.07 -19.20 -17.06
CA LYS A 24 20.69 -19.76 -18.28
C LYS A 24 21.58 -20.95 -17.94
N GLY A 25 22.36 -20.87 -16.86
CA GLY A 25 23.21 -21.95 -16.38
C GLY A 25 22.39 -23.19 -15.99
N PHE A 26 21.31 -23.00 -15.25
CA PHE A 26 20.38 -24.08 -14.89
C PHE A 26 19.76 -24.72 -16.15
N HIS A 27 19.25 -23.90 -17.07
CA HIS A 27 18.66 -24.40 -18.31
C HIS A 27 19.67 -25.16 -19.18
N LEU A 28 20.90 -24.68 -19.31
CA LEU A 28 21.95 -25.33 -20.10
C LEU A 28 22.38 -26.68 -19.51
N LYS A 29 22.53 -26.78 -18.18
CA LYS A 29 22.86 -28.04 -17.48
C LYS A 29 21.79 -29.10 -17.73
N ASN A 30 20.53 -28.68 -17.78
CA ASN A 30 19.38 -29.59 -17.88
C ASN A 30 18.77 -29.66 -19.29
N LYS A 31 19.43 -29.08 -20.30
CA LYS A 31 18.90 -28.99 -21.68
C LYS A 31 18.68 -30.37 -22.32
N ASN A 32 19.47 -31.37 -21.90
CA ASN A 32 19.38 -32.75 -22.37
C ASN A 32 18.54 -33.65 -21.45
N GLU A 33 18.09 -33.14 -20.29
CA GLU A 33 17.17 -33.85 -19.41
C GLU A 33 15.76 -33.76 -19.98
N ASN A 34 15.38 -34.74 -20.80
CA ASN A 34 13.96 -34.93 -21.19
C ASN A 34 13.09 -35.43 -20.01
N ASN A 35 13.65 -35.55 -18.81
CA ASN A 35 12.99 -36.07 -17.63
C ASN A 35 12.67 -34.93 -16.66
N ILE A 36 11.38 -34.60 -16.52
CA ILE A 36 10.88 -33.61 -15.56
C ILE A 36 11.36 -33.92 -14.14
N MET A 37 11.43 -35.19 -13.75
CA MET A 37 11.87 -35.57 -12.40
C MET A 37 13.31 -35.14 -12.11
N GLY A 38 14.22 -35.24 -13.09
CA GLY A 38 15.62 -34.81 -12.92
C GLY A 38 15.72 -33.31 -12.62
N ILE A 39 15.02 -32.49 -13.41
CA ILE A 39 15.00 -31.04 -13.23
C ILE A 39 14.38 -30.65 -11.87
N MET A 40 13.36 -31.39 -11.43
CA MET A 40 12.72 -31.17 -10.15
C MET A 40 13.65 -31.51 -8.97
N GLU A 41 14.44 -32.57 -9.07
CA GLU A 41 15.49 -32.90 -8.10
C GLU A 41 16.61 -31.85 -8.07
N GLU A 42 16.95 -31.24 -9.21
CA GLU A 42 17.91 -30.13 -9.24
C GLU A 42 17.39 -28.89 -8.50
N PHE A 43 16.08 -28.57 -8.57
CA PHE A 43 15.51 -27.48 -7.76
C PHE A 43 15.66 -27.73 -6.25
N LYS A 44 15.51 -28.98 -5.79
CA LYS A 44 15.65 -29.34 -4.37
C LYS A 44 17.05 -29.09 -3.82
N LYS A 45 18.08 -29.12 -4.68
CA LYS A 45 19.48 -28.88 -4.29
C LYS A 45 19.76 -27.40 -3.98
N ASP A 46 18.92 -26.50 -4.49
CA ASP A 46 19.04 -25.06 -4.24
C ASP A 46 18.27 -24.68 -2.97
N SER A 47 18.97 -24.67 -1.83
CA SER A 47 18.33 -24.40 -0.54
C SER A 47 17.74 -22.99 -0.43
N ILE A 48 18.31 -22.00 -1.11
CA ILE A 48 17.78 -20.63 -1.14
C ILE A 48 16.46 -20.62 -1.91
N PHE A 49 16.41 -21.28 -3.07
CA PHE A 49 15.18 -21.42 -3.83
C PHE A 49 14.10 -22.18 -3.04
N MET A 50 14.47 -23.27 -2.36
CA MET A 50 13.54 -24.04 -1.52
C MET A 50 12.96 -23.21 -0.38
N GLU A 51 13.79 -22.43 0.34
CA GLU A 51 13.30 -21.51 1.37
C GLU A 51 12.40 -20.43 0.76
N SER A 52 12.79 -19.85 -0.38
CA SER A 52 12.00 -18.84 -1.09
C SER A 52 10.63 -19.37 -1.51
N LEU A 53 10.58 -20.62 -1.95
CA LEU A 53 9.34 -21.30 -2.34
C LEU A 53 8.44 -21.56 -1.14
N LEU A 54 9.00 -22.02 -0.01
CA LEU A 54 8.26 -22.22 1.24
C LEU A 54 7.59 -20.92 1.71
N VAL A 55 8.36 -19.83 1.74
CA VAL A 55 7.87 -18.50 2.17
C VAL A 55 6.73 -18.00 1.28
N ALA A 56 6.82 -18.21 -0.03
CA ALA A 56 5.82 -17.69 -0.96
C ALA A 56 4.61 -18.63 -1.17
N ASN A 57 4.83 -19.95 -1.10
CA ASN A 57 3.83 -20.97 -1.37
C ASN A 57 4.22 -22.31 -0.74
N SER A 58 3.89 -22.48 0.54
CA SER A 58 4.18 -23.71 1.31
C SER A 58 3.59 -24.97 0.67
N ALA A 59 2.38 -24.90 0.11
CA ALA A 59 1.77 -26.03 -0.58
C ALA A 59 2.62 -26.51 -1.78
N LEU A 60 3.14 -25.57 -2.58
CA LEU A 60 4.00 -25.89 -3.71
C LEU A 60 5.37 -26.45 -3.27
N TYR A 61 5.90 -25.92 -2.16
CA TYR A 61 7.11 -26.44 -1.53
C TYR A 61 6.97 -27.89 -1.06
N TYR A 62 5.91 -28.23 -0.32
CA TYR A 62 5.69 -29.61 0.13
C TYR A 62 5.42 -30.58 -1.02
N MET A 63 4.69 -30.12 -2.06
CA MET A 63 4.53 -30.90 -3.30
C MET A 63 5.87 -31.13 -4.01
N LEU A 64 6.79 -30.15 -3.98
CA LEU A 64 8.13 -30.31 -4.56
C LEU A 64 8.97 -31.29 -3.75
N ILE A 65 8.83 -31.36 -2.42
CA ILE A 65 9.53 -32.34 -1.59
C ILE A 65 9.04 -33.76 -1.91
N ASP A 66 7.73 -33.96 -1.99
CA ASP A 66 7.07 -35.25 -2.15
C ASP A 66 6.68 -35.55 -3.62
N LEU A 67 7.68 -35.70 -4.49
CA LEU A 67 7.44 -35.92 -5.93
C LEU A 67 6.88 -37.31 -6.27
N ASP A 68 7.25 -38.32 -5.50
CA ASP A 68 6.97 -39.73 -5.82
C ASP A 68 5.47 -40.07 -5.78
N ASN A 69 4.68 -39.25 -5.08
CA ASN A 69 3.23 -39.43 -4.92
C ASN A 69 2.40 -38.69 -5.99
N LEU A 70 3.03 -38.10 -7.02
CA LEU A 70 2.34 -37.30 -8.04
C LEU A 70 2.08 -38.07 -9.34
N ASP A 71 0.85 -37.98 -9.84
CA ASP A 71 0.53 -38.39 -11.20
C ASP A 71 1.24 -37.48 -12.25
N LYS A 72 1.37 -37.97 -13.49
CA LYS A 72 2.04 -37.24 -14.58
C LYS A 72 1.50 -35.83 -14.81
N LYS A 73 0.18 -35.65 -14.74
CA LYS A 73 -0.47 -34.35 -15.01
C LYS A 73 -0.17 -33.34 -13.89
N ARG A 74 -0.19 -33.80 -12.64
CA ARG A 74 0.17 -33.00 -11.46
C ARG A 74 1.65 -32.64 -11.49
N LEU A 75 2.53 -33.60 -11.85
CA LEU A 75 3.96 -33.36 -12.01
C LEU A 75 4.24 -32.28 -13.07
N GLU A 76 3.60 -32.34 -14.25
CA GLU A 76 3.75 -31.31 -15.29
C GLU A 76 3.26 -29.92 -14.82
N LYS A 77 2.15 -29.87 -14.08
CA LYS A 77 1.62 -28.61 -13.53
C LYS A 77 2.55 -28.03 -12.45
N LEU A 78 3.06 -28.88 -11.58
CA LEU A 78 4.04 -28.53 -10.55
C LEU A 78 5.31 -27.99 -11.21
N PHE A 79 5.89 -28.71 -12.17
CA PHE A 79 7.07 -28.29 -12.92
C PHE A 79 6.90 -26.89 -13.55
N LYS A 80 5.78 -26.63 -14.24
CA LYS A 80 5.49 -25.32 -14.82
C LYS A 80 5.42 -24.22 -13.75
N SER A 81 4.83 -24.53 -12.59
CA SER A 81 4.68 -23.56 -11.49
C SER A 81 6.02 -23.28 -10.81
N THR A 82 6.78 -24.31 -10.46
CA THR A 82 8.13 -24.20 -9.87
C THR A 82 9.08 -23.46 -10.82
N SER A 83 9.06 -23.78 -12.11
CA SER A 83 9.88 -23.09 -13.12
C SER A 83 9.56 -21.59 -13.23
N ARG A 84 8.29 -21.20 -13.08
CA ARG A 84 7.89 -19.78 -13.06
C ARG A 84 8.45 -19.06 -11.82
N TYR A 85 8.46 -19.71 -10.66
CA TYR A 85 9.07 -19.15 -9.45
C TYR A 85 10.59 -19.00 -9.59
N TYR A 86 11.26 -20.01 -10.13
CA TYR A 86 12.71 -19.93 -10.37
C TYR A 86 13.07 -18.84 -11.39
N CYS A 87 12.30 -18.75 -12.49
CA CYS A 87 12.43 -17.67 -13.47
C CYS A 87 12.21 -16.29 -12.81
N ARG A 88 11.19 -16.15 -11.94
CA ARG A 88 10.96 -14.92 -11.18
C ARG A 88 12.18 -14.53 -10.35
N MET A 89 12.77 -15.49 -9.63
CA MET A 89 13.95 -15.30 -8.79
C MET A 89 15.18 -14.77 -9.52
N CYS A 90 15.23 -14.96 -10.85
CA CYS A 90 16.36 -14.59 -11.70
C CYS A 90 16.12 -13.35 -12.58
N SER A 91 14.85 -12.93 -12.75
CA SER A 91 14.47 -11.97 -13.79
C SER A 91 13.57 -10.83 -13.33
N ARG A 92 12.82 -11.00 -12.23
CA ARG A 92 11.82 -10.01 -11.82
C ARG A 92 12.27 -9.29 -10.56
N SER A 93 12.49 -7.99 -10.68
CA SER A 93 12.93 -7.13 -9.59
C SER A 93 11.83 -6.78 -8.58
N THR A 94 10.54 -7.05 -8.85
CA THR A 94 9.44 -6.72 -7.93
C THR A 94 9.58 -7.45 -6.59
N PRO A 95 9.80 -6.75 -5.46
CA PRO A 95 10.00 -7.36 -4.14
C PRO A 95 8.87 -8.31 -3.77
N PHE A 96 9.21 -9.55 -3.41
CA PHE A 96 8.23 -10.58 -3.05
C PHE A 96 8.91 -11.73 -2.34
N GLY A 97 8.66 -11.86 -1.02
CA GLY A 97 9.30 -12.88 -0.20
C GLY A 97 10.82 -12.79 -0.32
N LEU A 98 11.44 -13.92 -0.60
CA LEU A 98 12.89 -14.04 -0.79
C LEU A 98 13.31 -14.06 -2.27
N PHE A 99 12.40 -13.78 -3.22
CA PHE A 99 12.74 -13.82 -4.66
C PHE A 99 13.43 -12.56 -5.17
N ALA A 100 13.08 -11.43 -4.60
CA ALA A 100 13.61 -10.13 -4.94
C ALA A 100 13.51 -9.22 -3.72
N GLY A 101 14.46 -8.31 -3.60
CA GLY A 101 14.57 -7.40 -2.47
C GLY A 101 14.78 -5.96 -2.89
N ILE A 102 14.91 -5.12 -1.88
CA ILE A 102 15.12 -3.67 -1.99
C ILE A 102 16.43 -3.28 -1.31
N THR A 103 17.07 -2.22 -1.78
CA THR A 103 18.19 -1.58 -1.10
C THR A 103 18.30 -0.11 -1.49
N THR A 104 19.13 0.63 -0.77
CA THR A 104 19.39 2.05 -1.02
C THR A 104 20.75 2.24 -1.65
N GLY A 105 20.82 3.09 -2.67
CA GLY A 105 22.07 3.60 -3.22
C GLY A 105 22.14 5.12 -3.16
N LYS A 106 23.31 5.67 -3.49
CA LYS A 106 23.53 7.11 -3.54
C LYS A 106 24.21 7.55 -4.83
N TYR A 107 23.92 8.78 -5.24
CA TYR A 107 24.62 9.41 -6.35
C TYR A 107 26.00 9.91 -5.90
N VAL A 108 26.99 9.80 -6.78
CA VAL A 108 28.36 10.25 -6.55
C VAL A 108 28.88 11.08 -7.71
N GLU A 109 29.58 12.17 -7.40
CA GLU A 109 30.18 13.04 -8.41
C GLU A 109 31.44 12.45 -9.03
N ASN A 110 31.71 12.81 -10.29
CA ASN A 110 32.97 12.56 -11.01
C ASN A 110 33.44 11.09 -10.99
N LYS A 111 32.51 10.14 -10.90
CA LYS A 111 32.77 8.70 -10.88
C LYS A 111 31.87 7.96 -11.86
N ASN A 112 32.34 6.79 -12.29
CA ASN A 112 31.55 5.85 -13.06
C ASN A 112 30.55 5.12 -12.17
N ASN A 113 29.44 4.67 -12.77
CA ASN A 113 28.49 3.77 -12.13
C ASN A 113 29.19 2.49 -11.63
N VAL A 114 28.94 2.11 -10.37
CA VAL A 114 29.41 0.86 -9.76
C VAL A 114 28.26 0.17 -9.03
N ILE A 115 27.91 -1.01 -9.52
CA ILE A 115 26.89 -1.89 -8.92
C ILE A 115 27.55 -3.23 -8.64
N LYS A 116 27.75 -3.56 -7.37
CA LYS A 116 28.35 -4.81 -6.91
C LYS A 116 27.56 -5.36 -5.73
N PHE A 117 26.68 -6.32 -6.01
CA PHE A 117 25.95 -7.06 -4.98
C PHE A 117 26.90 -7.98 -4.19
N ASN A 118 26.58 -8.23 -2.92
CA ASN A 118 27.16 -9.35 -2.19
C ASN A 118 26.50 -10.66 -2.61
N GLU A 119 27.04 -11.79 -2.16
CA GLU A 119 26.43 -13.10 -2.38
C GLU A 119 25.02 -13.16 -1.76
N PRO A 120 24.07 -13.89 -2.36
CA PRO A 120 22.69 -14.01 -1.88
C PRO A 120 22.54 -14.29 -0.37
N LYS A 121 23.45 -15.10 0.18
CA LYS A 121 23.46 -15.48 1.61
C LYS A 121 23.61 -14.31 2.58
N SER A 122 24.15 -13.19 2.12
CA SER A 122 24.40 -11.98 2.93
C SER A 122 23.22 -11.00 3.00
N HIS A 123 22.14 -11.28 2.24
CA HIS A 123 20.95 -10.45 2.27
C HIS A 123 20.22 -10.62 3.60
N THR A 124 19.51 -9.57 4.03
CA THR A 124 18.85 -9.55 5.34
C THR A 124 17.36 -9.79 5.18
N LYS A 125 16.84 -10.76 5.92
CA LYS A 125 15.40 -11.06 5.95
C LYS A 125 14.70 -10.19 6.98
N ARG A 126 13.51 -9.72 6.63
CA ARG A 126 12.59 -9.04 7.54
C ARG A 126 11.24 -9.74 7.48
N ALA A 127 11.09 -10.76 8.31
CA ALA A 127 9.82 -11.40 8.60
C ALA A 127 9.04 -10.58 9.64
N ARG A 128 7.74 -10.45 9.39
CA ARG A 128 6.71 -9.85 10.24
C ARG A 128 5.53 -10.79 10.29
N VAL A 129 4.73 -10.69 11.35
CA VAL A 129 3.45 -11.40 11.42
C VAL A 129 2.51 -10.88 10.34
N ASP A 130 1.83 -11.80 9.65
CA ASP A 130 0.80 -11.46 8.68
C ASP A 130 -0.46 -10.92 9.40
N MET A 131 -0.98 -9.80 8.89
CA MET A 131 -2.15 -9.14 9.46
C MET A 131 -3.44 -9.98 9.39
N GLU A 132 -3.55 -10.95 8.48
CA GLU A 132 -4.65 -11.93 8.47
C GLU A 132 -4.67 -12.73 9.78
N TRP A 133 -3.51 -13.28 10.16
CA TRP A 133 -3.36 -14.08 11.37
C TRP A 133 -3.49 -13.22 12.63
N LEU A 134 -2.82 -12.05 12.68
CA LEU A 134 -2.85 -11.18 13.86
C LEU A 134 -4.27 -10.68 14.16
N THR A 135 -5.02 -10.32 13.11
CA THR A 135 -6.42 -9.89 13.25
C THR A 135 -7.29 -11.00 13.84
N LYS A 136 -7.05 -12.27 13.51
CA LYS A 136 -7.77 -13.40 14.13
C LYS A 136 -7.49 -13.53 15.63
N ILE A 137 -6.24 -13.30 16.05
CA ILE A 137 -5.88 -13.26 17.47
C ILE A 137 -6.58 -12.10 18.18
N VAL A 138 -6.54 -10.90 17.61
CA VAL A 138 -7.25 -9.72 18.15
C VAL A 138 -8.75 -9.99 18.28
N ILE A 139 -9.38 -10.53 17.23
CA ILE A 139 -10.82 -10.86 17.23
C ILE A 139 -11.15 -11.90 18.30
N TYR A 140 -10.28 -12.91 18.52
CA TYR A 140 -10.46 -13.92 19.56
C TYR A 140 -10.51 -13.28 20.96
N ILE A 141 -9.59 -12.34 21.24
CA ILE A 141 -9.53 -11.63 22.53
C ILE A 141 -10.73 -10.70 22.69
N GLU A 142 -11.06 -9.92 21.66
CA GLU A 142 -12.26 -9.05 21.64
C GLU A 142 -13.57 -9.84 21.82
N ASN A 143 -13.57 -11.15 21.52
CA ASN A 143 -14.74 -12.02 21.68
C ASN A 143 -14.94 -12.55 23.11
N ASN A 144 -13.99 -12.34 24.01
CA ASN A 144 -14.11 -12.77 25.40
C ASN A 144 -14.74 -11.65 26.25
N LEU A 145 -15.83 -12.00 26.94
CA LEU A 145 -16.59 -11.09 27.79
C LEU A 145 -15.79 -10.54 28.98
N GLU A 146 -14.88 -11.32 29.56
CA GLU A 146 -14.10 -10.88 30.72
C GLU A 146 -13.10 -9.78 30.35
N SER A 147 -12.60 -9.85 29.13
CA SER A 147 -11.56 -8.95 28.61
C SER A 147 -12.07 -7.52 28.45
N ILE A 148 -13.36 -7.35 28.19
CA ILE A 148 -13.94 -6.03 27.97
C ILE A 148 -13.78 -5.10 29.17
N PHE A 149 -13.73 -5.67 30.37
CA PHE A 149 -13.68 -4.91 31.60
C PHE A 149 -12.38 -4.09 31.71
N ASN A 150 -11.25 -4.72 31.35
CA ASN A 150 -9.93 -4.11 31.44
C ASN A 150 -9.43 -3.54 30.10
N LEU A 151 -10.15 -3.82 29.01
CA LEU A 151 -9.79 -3.34 27.69
C LEU A 151 -10.11 -1.86 27.52
N LYS A 152 -9.19 -1.11 26.95
CA LYS A 152 -9.46 0.25 26.52
C LYS A 152 -10.19 0.22 25.18
N VAL A 153 -11.27 1.00 25.11
CA VAL A 153 -12.16 1.09 23.97
C VAL A 153 -12.43 2.55 23.62
N TYR A 154 -12.76 2.77 22.36
CA TYR A 154 -13.09 4.08 21.82
C TYR A 154 -14.21 3.95 20.80
N ARG A 155 -14.87 5.06 20.49
CA ARG A 155 -15.88 5.13 19.43
C ARG A 155 -15.22 4.82 18.09
N ASN A 156 -15.81 3.94 17.29
CA ASN A 156 -15.30 3.69 15.95
C ASN A 156 -15.36 4.99 15.11
N PRO A 157 -14.22 5.50 14.59
CA PRO A 157 -14.17 6.76 13.84
C PRO A 157 -14.93 6.68 12.51
N LEU A 158 -15.26 5.47 12.03
CA LEU A 158 -16.02 5.24 10.81
C LEU A 158 -17.55 5.28 11.00
N LEU A 159 -18.03 5.58 12.21
CA LEU A 159 -19.44 5.78 12.49
C LEU A 159 -19.85 7.22 12.23
N PHE A 160 -21.01 7.40 11.61
CA PHE A 160 -21.70 8.69 11.60
C PHE A 160 -23.19 8.55 11.86
N ASN A 161 -23.79 9.65 12.31
CA ASN A 161 -25.21 9.72 12.61
C ASN A 161 -26.00 10.04 11.35
N GLU A 162 -27.06 9.27 11.12
CA GLU A 162 -28.04 9.49 10.07
C GLU A 162 -29.44 9.48 10.71
N GLY A 163 -29.87 10.67 11.16
CA GLY A 163 -31.09 10.83 11.96
C GLY A 163 -31.03 10.01 13.27
N ASN A 164 -31.84 8.95 13.36
CA ASN A 164 -31.90 8.05 14.51
C ASN A 164 -31.11 6.74 14.32
N LYS A 165 -30.31 6.65 13.25
CA LYS A 165 -29.47 5.48 12.93
C LYS A 165 -27.99 5.87 12.95
N LEU A 166 -27.14 4.87 13.17
CA LEU A 166 -25.71 4.96 12.93
C LEU A 166 -25.38 4.21 11.65
N THR A 167 -24.52 4.81 10.85
CA THR A 167 -24.02 4.21 9.61
C THR A 167 -22.53 3.92 9.79
N LEU A 168 -22.13 2.67 9.56
CA LEU A 168 -20.74 2.21 9.63
C LEU A 168 -20.23 1.93 8.21
N ILE A 169 -19.22 2.69 7.78
CA ILE A 169 -18.72 2.72 6.39
C ILE A 169 -17.84 1.49 6.05
N ASN A 170 -17.16 0.90 7.03
CA ASN A 170 -16.34 -0.29 6.84
C ASN A 170 -16.38 -1.19 8.07
N SER A 171 -16.24 -2.50 7.86
CA SER A 171 -16.18 -3.49 8.93
C SER A 171 -15.17 -4.58 8.60
N ILE A 172 -14.29 -4.92 9.55
CA ILE A 172 -13.39 -6.07 9.40
C ILE A 172 -14.06 -7.39 9.80
N ARG A 173 -15.17 -7.32 10.55
CA ARG A 173 -15.91 -8.50 11.05
C ARG A 173 -17.02 -8.98 10.13
N LYS A 174 -17.67 -8.06 9.43
CA LYS A 174 -18.88 -8.32 8.63
C LYS A 174 -18.63 -8.32 7.14
N TYR A 175 -17.40 -8.09 6.70
CA TYR A 175 -17.05 -8.10 5.30
C TYR A 175 -17.35 -9.46 4.69
N LYS A 176 -18.17 -9.44 3.64
CA LYS A 176 -18.30 -10.53 2.68
C LYS A 176 -17.70 -10.02 1.38
N GLU A 177 -16.87 -10.83 0.73
CA GLU A 177 -16.35 -10.51 -0.61
C GLU A 177 -17.51 -9.97 -1.47
N ASN A 178 -17.35 -8.74 -1.96
CA ASN A 178 -18.31 -7.98 -2.79
C ASN A 178 -19.42 -7.15 -2.09
N ASN A 179 -19.38 -6.93 -0.77
CA ASN A 179 -20.33 -6.01 -0.12
C ASN A 179 -19.61 -4.87 0.62
N THR A 180 -19.44 -3.74 -0.06
CA THR A 180 -18.93 -2.47 0.50
C THR A 180 -20.04 -1.57 1.03
N ASN A 181 -21.29 -2.05 1.10
CA ASN A 181 -22.40 -1.23 1.56
C ASN A 181 -22.26 -0.90 3.05
N PRO A 182 -22.55 0.36 3.44
CA PRO A 182 -22.56 0.75 4.84
C PRO A 182 -23.54 -0.09 5.66
N LEU A 183 -23.21 -0.32 6.93
CA LEU A 183 -24.06 -1.04 7.86
C LEU A 183 -24.89 -0.06 8.68
N LEU A 184 -26.21 -0.21 8.63
CA LEU A 184 -27.16 0.60 9.39
C LEU A 184 -27.46 -0.04 10.75
N ILE A 185 -27.33 0.73 11.82
CA ILE A 185 -27.52 0.31 13.20
C ILE A 185 -28.56 1.22 13.86
N ASN A 186 -29.60 0.62 14.45
CA ASN A 186 -30.60 1.38 15.21
C ASN A 186 -30.02 1.83 16.56
N VAL A 187 -30.12 3.13 16.85
CA VAL A 187 -29.54 3.70 18.07
C VAL A 187 -30.52 3.62 19.22
N THR A 188 -30.26 2.73 20.18
CA THR A 188 -31.01 2.60 21.44
C THR A 188 -30.50 3.57 22.50
N LYS A 189 -31.28 3.80 23.57
CA LYS A 189 -30.86 4.68 24.69
C LYS A 189 -29.51 4.27 25.31
N PRO A 190 -29.24 2.99 25.61
CA PRO A 190 -27.92 2.55 26.10
C PRO A 190 -26.76 2.89 25.15
N ILE A 191 -26.97 2.75 23.83
CA ILE A 191 -25.95 3.12 22.83
C ILE A 191 -25.67 4.62 22.88
N LYS A 192 -26.71 5.46 22.98
CA LYS A 192 -26.53 6.93 23.09
C LYS A 192 -25.71 7.31 24.33
N ILE A 193 -25.98 6.68 25.47
CA ILE A 193 -25.23 6.92 26.72
C ILE A 193 -23.74 6.63 26.51
N VAL A 194 -23.41 5.44 25.97
CA VAL A 194 -22.02 5.05 25.70
C VAL A 194 -21.33 6.02 24.72
N LEU A 195 -21.99 6.36 23.61
CA LEU A 195 -21.40 7.24 22.60
C LEU A 195 -21.22 8.68 23.08
N ASN A 196 -22.16 9.20 23.89
CA ASN A 196 -22.01 10.53 24.50
C ASN A 196 -20.86 10.55 25.49
N TYR A 197 -20.73 9.51 26.32
CA TYR A 197 -19.61 9.40 27.26
C TYR A 197 -18.25 9.36 26.53
N LEU A 198 -18.18 8.66 25.40
CA LEU A 198 -16.98 8.57 24.56
C LEU A 198 -16.68 9.83 23.76
N TYR A 199 -17.67 10.69 23.53
CA TYR A 199 -17.46 11.99 22.90
C TYR A 199 -16.64 12.91 23.83
N GLU A 200 -16.93 12.88 25.14
CA GLU A 200 -16.17 13.62 26.15
C GLU A 200 -14.87 12.91 26.54
N ASN A 201 -14.84 11.58 26.42
CA ASN A 201 -13.71 10.73 26.82
C ASN A 201 -13.26 9.85 25.65
N LYS A 202 -12.33 10.37 24.84
CA LYS A 202 -11.89 9.72 23.58
C LYS A 202 -11.41 8.27 23.73
N LEU A 203 -10.88 7.89 24.89
CA LEU A 203 -10.37 6.56 25.16
C LEU A 203 -10.63 6.17 26.63
N VAL A 204 -11.33 5.06 26.85
CA VAL A 204 -11.79 4.64 28.18
C VAL A 204 -11.64 3.15 28.41
N GLU A 205 -11.40 2.74 29.65
CA GLU A 205 -11.48 1.32 30.03
C GLU A 205 -12.94 0.87 30.08
N GLY A 206 -13.26 -0.35 29.63
CA GLY A 206 -14.64 -0.83 29.58
C GLY A 206 -15.33 -0.87 30.94
N LYS A 207 -14.59 -1.06 32.05
CA LYS A 207 -15.15 -0.92 33.41
C LYS A 207 -15.78 0.45 33.67
N ARG A 208 -15.21 1.53 33.11
CA ARG A 208 -15.76 2.88 33.24
C ARG A 208 -17.06 3.03 32.48
N LEU A 209 -17.17 2.39 31.31
CA LEU A 209 -18.44 2.35 30.57
C LEU A 209 -19.52 1.55 31.32
N ILE A 210 -19.13 0.49 32.03
CA ILE A 210 -20.07 -0.27 32.88
C ILE A 210 -20.53 0.60 34.06
N GLU A 211 -19.61 1.30 34.74
CA GLU A 211 -19.93 2.24 35.82
C GLU A 211 -20.88 3.35 35.33
N GLU A 212 -20.63 3.90 34.13
CA GLU A 212 -21.48 4.91 33.52
C GLU A 212 -22.89 4.36 33.23
N LEU A 213 -22.98 3.18 32.61
CA LEU A 213 -24.26 2.54 32.34
C LEU A 213 -25.03 2.20 33.63
N LYS A 214 -24.32 1.85 34.71
CA LYS A 214 -24.92 1.56 36.02
C LYS A 214 -25.65 2.76 36.64
N ILE A 215 -25.25 3.99 36.33
CA ILE A 215 -25.97 5.19 36.79
C ILE A 215 -27.40 5.23 36.24
N TYR A 216 -27.59 4.81 34.98
CA TYR A 216 -28.89 4.80 34.31
C TYR A 216 -29.65 3.48 34.49
N TYR A 217 -28.93 2.38 34.75
CA TYR A 217 -29.46 1.02 34.86
C TYR A 217 -28.94 0.33 36.14
N PRO A 218 -29.31 0.81 37.34
CA PRO A 218 -28.75 0.31 38.61
C PRO A 218 -29.07 -1.15 38.89
N GLU A 219 -30.23 -1.64 38.43
CA GLU A 219 -30.71 -3.02 38.61
C GLU A 219 -29.97 -4.04 37.71
N GLU A 220 -29.37 -3.60 36.60
CA GLU A 220 -28.72 -4.50 35.64
C GLU A 220 -27.38 -5.03 36.17
N SER A 221 -27.14 -6.34 36.14
CA SER A 221 -25.87 -6.90 36.62
C SER A 221 -24.67 -6.43 35.76
N ASN A 222 -23.47 -6.38 36.36
CA ASN A 222 -22.24 -6.08 35.59
C ASN A 222 -22.04 -7.06 34.43
N TYR A 223 -22.46 -8.32 34.59
CA TYR A 223 -22.41 -9.32 33.54
C TYR A 223 -23.30 -8.96 32.34
N SER A 224 -24.56 -8.55 32.59
CA SER A 224 -25.49 -8.06 31.56
C SER A 224 -24.92 -6.86 30.80
N LEU A 225 -24.35 -5.90 31.53
CA LEU A 225 -23.72 -4.72 30.92
C LEU A 225 -22.46 -5.07 30.12
N SER A 226 -21.63 -6.00 30.59
CA SER A 226 -20.48 -6.52 29.82
C SER A 226 -20.92 -7.22 28.54
N GLN A 227 -22.01 -8.00 28.57
CA GLN A 227 -22.59 -8.60 27.36
C GLN A 227 -23.04 -7.52 26.37
N PHE A 228 -23.67 -6.46 26.86
CA PHE A 228 -24.06 -5.33 26.02
C PHE A 228 -22.85 -4.65 25.38
N LEU A 229 -21.81 -4.29 26.14
CA LEU A 229 -20.59 -3.70 25.57
C LEU A 229 -19.90 -4.64 24.58
N HIS A 230 -19.93 -5.95 24.83
CA HIS A 230 -19.38 -6.94 23.90
C HIS A 230 -20.15 -6.98 22.57
N ILE A 231 -21.49 -6.81 22.60
CA ILE A 231 -22.26 -6.59 21.37
C ILE A 231 -21.78 -5.33 20.65
N LEU A 232 -21.51 -4.23 21.37
CA LEU A 232 -21.01 -3.01 20.72
C LEU A 232 -19.64 -3.19 20.05
N LEU A 233 -18.72 -3.98 20.65
CA LEU A 233 -17.45 -4.36 20.01
C LEU A 233 -17.68 -5.26 18.78
N LYS A 234 -18.55 -6.27 18.91
CA LYS A 234 -18.86 -7.20 17.81
C LYS A 234 -19.49 -6.52 16.61
N GLU A 235 -20.36 -5.54 16.88
CA GLU A 235 -21.01 -4.72 15.87
C GLU A 235 -20.10 -3.58 15.37
N GLU A 236 -18.91 -3.43 15.95
CA GLU A 236 -17.90 -2.40 15.66
C GLU A 236 -18.42 -0.97 15.86
N ILE A 237 -19.36 -0.81 16.79
CA ILE A 237 -19.74 0.49 17.33
C ILE A 237 -18.59 1.02 18.21
N LEU A 238 -17.96 0.11 18.95
CA LEU A 238 -16.72 0.33 19.68
C LEU A 238 -15.57 -0.37 18.97
N LEU A 239 -14.40 0.24 19.03
CA LEU A 239 -13.12 -0.39 18.70
C LEU A 239 -12.30 -0.55 19.97
N SER A 240 -11.50 -1.60 20.03
CA SER A 240 -10.54 -1.79 21.11
C SER A 240 -9.15 -1.31 20.72
N THR A 241 -8.34 -0.96 21.73
CA THR A 241 -6.91 -0.70 21.54
C THR A 241 -6.09 -1.98 21.29
N LEU A 242 -6.70 -3.14 21.02
CA LEU A 242 -5.97 -4.31 20.54
C LEU A 242 -5.73 -4.23 19.03
N ARG A 243 -6.53 -3.45 18.31
CA ARG A 243 -6.36 -3.25 16.87
C ARG A 243 -5.14 -2.37 16.65
N PRO A 244 -4.06 -2.89 16.05
CA PRO A 244 -2.81 -2.16 15.99
C PRO A 244 -2.88 -0.99 15.00
N PRO A 245 -2.31 0.18 15.35
CA PRO A 245 -1.99 1.22 14.36
C PRO A 245 -1.20 0.62 13.20
N LEU A 246 -1.40 1.15 12.00
CA LEU A 246 -0.61 0.77 10.82
C LEU A 246 0.53 1.76 10.52
N LEU A 247 0.66 2.79 11.34
CA LEU A 247 1.72 3.79 11.27
C LEU A 247 2.66 3.66 12.48
N ASP A 248 3.96 3.78 12.22
CA ASP A 248 5.05 3.96 13.19
C ASP A 248 5.29 2.83 14.22
N VAL A 249 4.47 1.79 14.23
CA VAL A 249 4.56 0.69 15.21
C VAL A 249 4.56 -0.67 14.50
N ASP A 250 5.34 -1.63 15.02
CA ASP A 250 5.22 -3.03 14.62
C ASP A 250 3.92 -3.62 15.22
N PRO A 251 2.99 -4.13 14.40
CA PRO A 251 1.69 -4.59 14.88
C PRO A 251 1.75 -5.68 15.96
N LEU A 252 2.73 -6.60 15.88
CA LEU A 252 2.87 -7.65 16.89
C LEU A 252 3.30 -7.06 18.23
N ASP A 253 4.26 -6.15 18.21
CA ASP A 253 4.76 -5.47 19.42
C ASP A 253 3.66 -4.67 20.11
N TYR A 254 2.84 -3.97 19.33
CA TYR A 254 1.69 -3.25 19.84
C TYR A 254 0.69 -4.15 20.57
N VAL A 255 0.37 -5.31 19.98
CA VAL A 255 -0.56 -6.28 20.60
C VAL A 255 0.06 -6.86 21.87
N ILE A 256 1.33 -7.28 21.84
CA ILE A 256 2.04 -7.80 23.03
C ILE A 256 2.02 -6.79 24.18
N GLU A 257 2.23 -5.51 23.89
CA GLU A 257 2.18 -4.45 24.90
C GLU A 257 0.75 -4.21 25.38
N SER A 258 -0.24 -4.23 24.49
CA SER A 258 -1.65 -4.07 24.88
C SER A 258 -2.13 -5.18 25.82
N LEU A 259 -1.58 -6.40 25.69
CA LEU A 259 -1.86 -7.52 26.60
C LEU A 259 -1.17 -7.41 27.97
N SER A 260 -0.24 -6.47 28.18
CA SER A 260 0.44 -6.32 29.48
C SER A 260 -0.53 -6.02 30.62
N ASN A 261 -1.66 -5.38 30.30
CA ASN A 261 -2.71 -5.00 31.25
C ASN A 261 -3.83 -6.05 31.39
N LEU A 262 -3.79 -7.16 30.64
CA LEU A 262 -4.82 -8.21 30.65
C LEU A 262 -4.22 -9.51 31.21
N THR A 263 -4.29 -9.69 32.53
CA THR A 263 -3.63 -10.80 33.25
C THR A 263 -4.13 -12.18 32.82
N GLU A 264 -5.39 -12.27 32.39
CA GLU A 264 -6.02 -13.49 31.87
C GLU A 264 -5.38 -13.96 30.54
N TYR A 265 -4.67 -13.09 29.82
CA TYR A 265 -3.93 -13.42 28.59
C TYR A 265 -2.42 -13.50 28.81
N SER A 266 -1.94 -13.63 30.04
CA SER A 266 -0.52 -13.82 30.34
C SER A 266 0.13 -14.95 29.55
N ASN A 267 -0.54 -16.10 29.42
CA ASN A 267 -0.07 -17.24 28.62
C ASN A 267 0.03 -16.89 27.13
N LEU A 268 -1.04 -16.33 26.55
CA LEU A 268 -1.05 -15.92 25.14
C LEU A 268 0.02 -14.87 24.86
N ARG A 269 0.20 -13.89 25.74
CA ARG A 269 1.28 -12.90 25.66
C ARG A 269 2.66 -13.57 25.67
N GLY A 270 2.85 -14.59 26.50
CA GLY A 270 4.06 -15.42 26.52
C GLY A 270 4.30 -16.12 25.18
N ASP A 271 3.27 -16.74 24.60
CA ASP A 271 3.35 -17.39 23.30
C ASP A 271 3.68 -16.39 22.17
N LEU A 272 3.09 -15.19 22.18
CA LEU A 272 3.40 -14.12 21.22
C LEU A 272 4.83 -13.60 21.35
N LEU A 273 5.34 -13.43 22.58
CA LEU A 273 6.74 -13.09 22.83
C LEU A 273 7.70 -14.16 22.32
N ASP A 274 7.34 -15.43 22.47
CA ASP A 274 8.14 -16.54 21.95
C ASP A 274 8.10 -16.61 20.42
N ILE A 275 6.96 -16.32 19.78
CA ILE A 275 6.86 -16.16 18.33
C ILE A 275 7.77 -15.01 17.86
N LYS A 276 7.74 -13.85 18.54
CA LYS A 276 8.62 -12.72 18.25
C LYS A 276 10.10 -13.13 18.27
N LYS A 277 10.54 -13.81 19.32
CA LYS A 277 11.93 -14.31 19.42
C LYS A 277 12.26 -15.29 18.29
N CYS A 278 11.35 -16.18 17.93
CA CYS A 278 11.58 -17.11 16.82
C CYS A 278 11.70 -16.35 15.48
N ILE A 279 10.89 -15.31 15.26
CA ILE A 279 11.00 -14.43 14.09
C ILE A 279 12.36 -13.72 14.06
N GLU A 280 12.85 -13.22 15.19
CA GLU A 280 14.18 -12.63 15.31
C GLU A 280 15.29 -13.63 14.96
N VAL A 281 15.18 -14.88 15.43
CA VAL A 281 16.11 -15.95 15.04
C VAL A 281 16.06 -16.20 13.53
N TYR A 282 14.86 -16.36 12.96
CA TYR A 282 14.70 -16.57 11.51
C TYR A 282 15.29 -15.41 10.69
N ASN A 283 15.06 -14.16 11.09
CA ASN A 283 15.61 -12.98 10.41
C ASN A 283 17.15 -12.94 10.40
N ASN A 284 17.78 -13.54 11.41
CA ASN A 284 19.24 -13.62 11.55
C ASN A 284 19.85 -14.87 10.89
N THR A 285 19.06 -15.80 10.34
CA THR A 285 19.59 -16.94 9.58
C THR A 285 19.99 -16.52 8.17
N ASP A 286 21.08 -17.10 7.65
CA ASP A 286 21.45 -16.93 6.23
C ASP A 286 20.30 -17.40 5.31
N LEU A 287 20.18 -16.78 4.13
CA LEU A 287 19.29 -17.30 3.09
C LEU A 287 19.67 -18.73 2.71
N GLY A 288 18.64 -19.58 2.61
CA GLY A 288 18.74 -21.01 2.34
C GLY A 288 18.99 -21.88 3.58
N LYS A 289 18.95 -21.30 4.78
CA LYS A 289 19.08 -22.01 6.07
C LYS A 289 17.90 -21.77 7.01
N GLY A 290 16.89 -21.01 6.60
CA GLY A 290 15.80 -20.60 7.47
C GLY A 290 14.58 -21.52 7.49
N ILE A 291 14.57 -22.62 6.73
CA ILE A 291 13.39 -23.51 6.56
C ILE A 291 12.87 -24.01 7.91
N GLU A 292 13.73 -24.63 8.73
CA GLU A 292 13.32 -25.21 10.02
C GLU A 292 12.76 -24.16 10.98
N GLU A 293 13.40 -22.99 11.07
CA GLU A 293 12.92 -21.89 11.91
C GLU A 293 11.60 -21.31 11.38
N PHE A 294 11.43 -21.19 10.06
CA PHE A 294 10.16 -20.77 9.46
C PHE A 294 9.02 -21.72 9.79
N GLU A 295 9.21 -23.04 9.58
CA GLU A 295 8.20 -24.05 9.90
C GLU A 295 7.89 -24.08 11.40
N LYS A 296 8.90 -23.92 12.27
CA LYS A 296 8.71 -23.81 13.72
C LYS A 296 7.84 -22.61 14.11
N ILE A 297 8.05 -21.45 13.48
CA ILE A 297 7.19 -20.28 13.70
C ILE A 297 5.76 -20.57 13.25
N VAL A 298 5.58 -21.05 12.02
CA VAL A 298 4.27 -21.37 11.44
C VAL A 298 3.52 -22.38 12.33
N ASN A 299 4.18 -23.44 12.77
CA ASN A 299 3.60 -24.46 13.66
C ASN A 299 3.16 -23.90 15.01
N LYS A 300 3.91 -22.94 15.58
CA LYS A 300 3.49 -22.23 16.80
C LYS A 300 2.27 -21.36 16.54
N MET A 301 2.29 -20.60 15.45
CA MET A 301 1.20 -19.70 15.07
C MET A 301 -0.10 -20.46 14.75
N GLU A 302 -0.01 -21.57 14.04
CA GLU A 302 -1.17 -22.42 13.68
C GLU A 302 -1.86 -23.01 14.90
N LYS A 303 -1.11 -23.37 15.95
CA LYS A 303 -1.65 -23.85 17.23
C LYS A 303 -2.49 -22.79 17.95
N LEU A 304 -2.12 -21.51 17.83
CA LEU A 304 -2.88 -20.40 18.41
C LEU A 304 -4.10 -20.04 17.55
N SER A 305 -3.91 -19.97 16.23
CA SER A 305 -4.99 -19.67 15.28
C SER A 305 -4.63 -20.11 13.86
N ARG A 306 -5.57 -20.77 13.19
CA ARG A 306 -5.40 -21.20 11.80
C ARG A 306 -5.57 -20.03 10.82
N SER A 307 -4.63 -19.89 9.90
CA SER A 307 -4.68 -18.89 8.83
C SER A 307 -4.08 -19.43 7.53
N SER A 308 -4.44 -18.81 6.41
CA SER A 308 -3.81 -19.10 5.13
C SER A 308 -2.42 -18.47 5.03
N HIS A 309 -2.15 -17.41 5.78
CA HIS A 309 -0.89 -16.68 5.78
C HIS A 309 -0.46 -16.35 7.21
N TYR A 310 0.78 -16.66 7.55
CA TYR A 310 1.31 -16.47 8.91
C TYR A 310 2.36 -15.37 8.97
N LEU A 311 3.24 -15.30 7.96
CA LEU A 311 4.34 -14.34 7.92
C LEU A 311 4.35 -13.60 6.60
N GLN A 312 4.63 -12.30 6.67
CA GLN A 312 5.11 -11.50 5.55
C GLN A 312 6.64 -11.40 5.65
N VAL A 313 7.34 -11.71 4.57
CA VAL A 313 8.80 -11.57 4.51
C VAL A 313 9.18 -10.58 3.42
N ASP A 314 9.90 -9.54 3.80
CA ASP A 314 10.58 -8.62 2.90
C ASP A 314 12.09 -8.89 2.95
N LEU A 315 12.77 -8.62 1.83
CA LEU A 315 14.20 -8.88 1.69
C LEU A 315 14.95 -7.57 1.44
N TYR A 316 15.97 -7.31 2.26
CA TYR A 316 16.90 -6.20 2.09
C TYR A 316 18.19 -6.70 1.46
N LEU A 317 18.51 -6.18 0.26
CA LEU A 317 19.65 -6.62 -0.51
C LEU A 317 20.93 -5.97 0.01
N ASN A 318 21.94 -6.81 0.23
CA ASN A 318 23.26 -6.38 0.66
C ASN A 318 24.19 -6.21 -0.56
N PHE A 319 24.95 -5.12 -0.58
CA PHE A 319 25.88 -4.79 -1.65
C PHE A 319 27.27 -4.47 -1.11
N LYS A 320 28.30 -4.82 -1.90
CA LYS A 320 29.68 -4.35 -1.65
C LYS A 320 29.81 -2.87 -2.00
N LYS A 321 29.16 -2.45 -3.09
CA LYS A 321 29.20 -1.07 -3.56
C LYS A 321 28.01 -0.79 -4.48
N LEU A 322 27.26 0.27 -4.19
CA LEU A 322 26.14 0.76 -5.00
C LEU A 322 26.21 2.29 -5.09
N GLU A 323 26.89 2.76 -6.13
CA GLU A 323 27.13 4.18 -6.39
C GLU A 323 26.82 4.46 -7.86
N LEU A 324 25.93 5.41 -8.14
CA LEU A 324 25.62 5.84 -9.51
C LEU A 324 26.17 7.23 -9.75
N SER A 325 26.64 7.49 -10.98
CA SER A 325 27.18 8.78 -11.37
C SER A 325 26.10 9.86 -11.29
N SER A 326 26.45 11.07 -10.85
CA SER A 326 25.56 12.23 -10.93
C SER A 326 25.13 12.59 -12.36
N LYS A 327 25.79 12.04 -13.39
CA LYS A 327 25.28 12.11 -14.78
C LYS A 327 23.87 11.53 -14.90
N LEU A 328 23.57 10.46 -14.14
CA LEU A 328 22.25 9.83 -14.15
C LEU A 328 21.15 10.76 -13.62
N LYS A 329 21.48 11.68 -12.69
CA LYS A 329 20.53 12.69 -12.22
C LYS A 329 20.07 13.59 -13.38
N LYS A 330 21.00 13.99 -14.27
CA LYS A 330 20.66 14.81 -15.45
C LYS A 330 19.71 14.07 -16.40
N ASP A 331 19.99 12.80 -16.67
CA ASP A 331 19.14 11.99 -17.53
C ASP A 331 17.75 11.76 -16.90
N LEU A 332 17.68 11.62 -15.58
CA LEU A 332 16.41 11.54 -14.84
C LEU A 332 15.63 12.85 -14.90
N THR A 333 16.29 14.02 -14.85
CA THR A 333 15.63 15.32 -15.06
C THR A 333 15.08 15.46 -16.49
N ILE A 334 15.76 14.92 -17.49
CA ILE A 334 15.23 14.87 -18.86
C ILE A 334 14.03 13.92 -18.92
N ALA A 335 14.13 12.73 -18.32
CA ALA A 335 13.04 11.77 -18.25
C ALA A 335 11.83 12.33 -17.49
N SER A 336 12.05 13.15 -16.46
CA SER A 336 11.01 13.81 -15.69
C SER A 336 10.22 14.80 -16.54
N ARG A 337 10.92 15.67 -17.29
CA ARG A 337 10.34 16.59 -18.30
C ARG A 337 9.55 15.82 -19.35
N LEU A 338 10.13 14.75 -19.89
CA LEU A 338 9.47 13.91 -20.89
C LEU A 338 8.18 13.29 -20.33
N LEU A 339 8.25 12.59 -19.19
CA LEU A 339 7.07 11.96 -18.59
C LEU A 339 5.97 12.99 -18.32
N LEU A 340 6.29 14.14 -17.75
CA LEU A 340 5.30 15.19 -17.48
C LEU A 340 4.72 15.78 -18.78
N SER A 341 5.53 15.99 -19.81
CA SER A 341 5.07 16.49 -21.12
C SER A 341 4.14 15.48 -21.80
N LEU A 342 4.46 14.19 -21.68
CA LEU A 342 3.69 13.09 -22.25
C LEU A 342 2.50 12.66 -21.42
N SER A 343 2.37 13.14 -20.19
CA SER A 343 1.23 12.79 -19.37
C SER A 343 -0.05 13.38 -19.98
N PRO A 344 -1.16 12.64 -19.95
CA PRO A 344 -2.45 13.17 -20.39
C PRO A 344 -2.79 14.45 -19.60
N ASN A 345 -3.55 15.38 -20.19
CA ASN A 345 -4.14 16.45 -19.37
C ASN A 345 -5.04 15.80 -18.34
N ASN A 346 -5.03 16.34 -17.10
CA ASN A 346 -5.77 15.88 -15.92
C ASN A 346 -6.76 14.77 -16.28
N THR A 347 -6.40 13.51 -16.05
CA THR A 347 -7.18 12.31 -16.41
C THR A 347 -8.45 12.11 -15.58
N THR A 348 -8.71 13.06 -14.71
CA THR A 348 -9.75 13.02 -13.70
C THR A 348 -10.94 13.96 -13.95
N PRO A 349 -11.17 14.61 -15.12
CA PRO A 349 -12.18 15.66 -15.20
C PRO A 349 -13.58 15.08 -15.16
N SER A 350 -13.82 13.87 -15.69
CA SER A 350 -15.18 13.31 -15.68
C SER A 350 -15.62 12.94 -14.27
N LEU A 351 -14.77 12.29 -13.47
CA LEU A 351 -15.16 11.88 -12.12
C LEU A 351 -15.38 13.09 -11.20
N TRP A 352 -14.47 14.06 -11.22
CA TRP A 352 -14.60 15.24 -10.37
C TRP A 352 -15.68 16.19 -10.84
N LYS A 353 -15.85 16.35 -12.15
CA LYS A 353 -16.96 17.13 -12.69
C LYS A 353 -18.30 16.49 -12.32
N ASP A 354 -18.45 15.18 -12.50
CA ASP A 354 -19.67 14.47 -12.09
C ASP A 354 -19.91 14.61 -10.58
N PHE A 355 -18.84 14.55 -9.76
CA PHE A 355 -18.94 14.78 -8.32
C PHE A 355 -19.37 16.20 -8.00
N ILE A 356 -18.77 17.21 -8.64
CA ILE A 356 -19.08 18.64 -8.43
C ILE A 356 -20.54 18.90 -8.82
N GLU A 357 -20.98 18.44 -10.00
CA GLU A 357 -22.36 18.59 -10.46
C GLU A 357 -23.35 17.96 -9.45
N GLU A 358 -23.09 16.72 -9.01
CA GLU A 358 -23.95 16.07 -8.01
C GLU A 358 -23.87 16.76 -6.64
N PHE A 359 -22.72 17.28 -6.23
CA PHE A 359 -22.57 18.01 -4.97
C PHE A 359 -23.36 19.32 -5.00
N GLU A 360 -23.20 20.13 -6.04
CA GLU A 360 -23.86 21.42 -6.21
C GLU A 360 -25.38 21.26 -6.37
N ASP A 361 -25.83 20.23 -7.10
CA ASP A 361 -27.26 19.93 -7.26
C ASP A 361 -27.94 19.59 -5.93
N ASN A 362 -27.24 18.92 -4.99
CA ASN A 362 -27.82 18.53 -3.70
C ASN A 362 -27.63 19.59 -2.60
N TYR A 363 -26.52 20.34 -2.62
CA TYR A 363 -26.11 21.19 -1.48
C TYR A 363 -25.90 22.66 -1.84
N GLY A 364 -25.73 23.01 -3.12
CA GLY A 364 -25.40 24.34 -3.60
C GLY A 364 -23.89 24.63 -3.67
N THR A 365 -23.54 25.74 -4.31
CA THR A 365 -22.14 26.13 -4.63
C THR A 365 -21.36 26.68 -3.44
N ASP A 366 -22.04 27.23 -2.43
CA ASP A 366 -21.40 27.86 -1.26
C ASP A 366 -21.45 26.96 0.00
N ALA A 367 -21.75 25.67 -0.18
CA ALA A 367 -21.95 24.74 0.93
C ALA A 367 -20.66 24.00 1.30
N GLU A 368 -20.45 23.86 2.61
CA GLU A 368 -19.50 22.90 3.17
C GLU A 368 -20.25 21.79 3.87
N VAL A 369 -20.05 20.56 3.39
CA VAL A 369 -20.80 19.39 3.82
C VAL A 369 -19.86 18.42 4.54
N PRO A 370 -20.20 17.94 5.74
CA PRO A 370 -19.41 16.89 6.41
C PRO A 370 -19.18 15.70 5.49
N ILE A 371 -17.93 15.25 5.34
CA ILE A 371 -17.57 14.21 4.37
C ILE A 371 -18.40 12.93 4.52
N MET A 372 -18.79 12.61 5.75
CA MET A 372 -19.59 11.42 6.06
C MET A 372 -21.04 11.51 5.57
N GLN A 373 -21.56 12.71 5.28
CA GLN A 373 -22.89 12.92 4.71
C GLN A 373 -22.90 12.76 3.17
N LEU A 374 -21.74 12.66 2.53
CA LEU A 374 -21.62 12.52 1.07
C LEU A 374 -21.79 11.09 0.56
N ASN A 375 -22.23 10.17 1.40
CA ASN A 375 -22.41 8.77 1.03
C ASN A 375 -23.37 8.59 -0.16
N ASP A 376 -24.43 9.40 -0.22
CA ASP A 376 -25.39 9.37 -1.33
C ASP A 376 -24.76 9.86 -2.65
N VAL A 377 -23.92 10.90 -2.61
CA VAL A 377 -23.15 11.38 -3.77
C VAL A 377 -22.26 10.25 -4.28
N PHE A 378 -21.50 9.60 -3.39
CA PHE A 378 -20.65 8.47 -3.75
C PHE A 378 -21.42 7.30 -4.36
N HIS A 379 -22.58 6.95 -3.79
CA HIS A 379 -23.42 5.86 -4.31
C HIS A 379 -24.02 6.18 -5.68
N LYS A 380 -24.48 7.41 -5.92
CA LYS A 380 -24.99 7.83 -7.24
C LYS A 380 -23.91 7.78 -8.31
N LEU A 381 -22.70 8.23 -7.98
CA LEU A 381 -21.55 8.11 -8.88
C LEU A 381 -21.19 6.63 -9.17
N GLU A 382 -21.28 5.76 -8.17
CA GLU A 382 -21.12 4.31 -8.37
C GLU A 382 -22.21 3.69 -9.24
N ALA A 383 -23.48 4.04 -9.03
CA ALA A 383 -24.59 3.49 -9.79
C ALA A 383 -24.57 3.91 -11.27
N ASN A 384 -24.17 5.15 -11.55
CA ASN A 384 -24.22 5.72 -12.90
C ASN A 384 -23.01 5.33 -13.77
N LYS A 385 -21.80 5.26 -13.19
CA LYS A 385 -20.56 5.08 -13.97
C LYS A 385 -19.53 4.15 -13.32
N GLY A 386 -19.83 3.65 -12.11
CA GLY A 386 -18.93 2.88 -11.26
C GLY A 386 -17.69 3.66 -10.88
N TYR A 387 -17.71 4.26 -9.68
CA TYR A 387 -16.54 4.79 -8.99
C TYR A 387 -15.40 3.74 -8.88
N SER A 388 -15.75 2.45 -8.98
CA SER A 388 -14.86 1.28 -9.08
C SER A 388 -14.67 0.72 -10.50
N SER A 389 -15.45 1.16 -11.50
CA SER A 389 -15.43 0.64 -12.87
C SER A 389 -14.82 1.60 -13.89
N ILE A 390 -13.59 2.02 -13.65
CA ILE A 390 -12.67 2.39 -14.74
C ILE A 390 -12.45 1.19 -15.70
N LYS A 391 -12.87 -0.03 -15.32
CA LYS A 391 -12.81 -1.25 -16.13
C LYS A 391 -13.79 -1.34 -17.30
N LYS A 392 -14.87 -0.54 -17.38
CA LYS A 392 -15.87 -0.70 -18.45
C LYS A 392 -15.73 0.36 -19.53
N LYS A 393 -15.00 -0.02 -20.59
CA LYS A 393 -15.07 0.54 -21.96
C LYS A 393 -15.23 2.06 -21.98
N SER A 394 -14.20 2.80 -21.58
CA SER A 394 -14.05 4.11 -22.20
C SER A 394 -13.53 3.89 -23.62
N THR A 395 -14.42 4.14 -24.58
CA THR A 395 -14.06 4.42 -25.97
C THR A 395 -12.88 5.40 -26.01
N LEU A 396 -12.01 5.27 -27.03
CA LEU A 396 -10.81 6.06 -27.36
C LEU A 396 -10.87 7.60 -27.24
N ALA A 397 -11.98 8.18 -26.77
CA ALA A 397 -12.23 9.61 -26.62
C ALA A 397 -12.13 10.15 -25.17
N SER A 398 -11.89 9.33 -24.14
CA SER A 398 -11.89 9.81 -22.73
C SER A 398 -10.52 10.09 -22.12
N PHE A 399 -9.44 9.84 -22.84
CA PHE A 399 -8.10 10.14 -22.33
C PHE A 399 -7.81 11.61 -22.61
N GLY A 400 -7.38 12.37 -21.59
CA GLY A 400 -7.15 13.82 -21.65
C GLY A 400 -6.04 14.27 -22.60
N TYR A 401 -5.72 13.50 -23.64
CA TYR A 401 -4.93 13.95 -24.77
C TYR A 401 -5.82 14.75 -25.73
N ASP A 402 -5.48 16.00 -25.95
CA ASP A 402 -6.10 16.77 -27.01
C ASP A 402 -5.73 16.22 -28.39
N ARG A 403 -6.51 16.66 -29.39
CA ARG A 403 -6.35 16.23 -30.78
C ARG A 403 -4.95 16.55 -31.34
N HIS A 404 -4.32 17.63 -30.89
CA HIS A 404 -3.02 18.06 -31.41
C HIS A 404 -1.92 17.08 -30.97
N ARG A 405 -1.80 16.79 -29.67
CA ARG A 405 -0.84 15.78 -29.16
C ARG A 405 -0.99 14.44 -29.85
N ARG A 406 -2.23 13.97 -29.99
CA ARG A 406 -2.51 12.69 -30.65
C ARG A 406 -2.04 12.68 -32.11
N ASN A 407 -2.31 13.75 -32.86
CA ASN A 407 -1.91 13.85 -34.26
C ASN A 407 -0.38 13.94 -34.42
N LEU A 408 0.29 14.62 -33.50
CA LEU A 408 1.74 14.75 -33.49
C LEU A 408 2.39 13.37 -33.36
N PHE A 409 1.96 12.57 -32.38
CA PHE A 409 2.44 11.19 -32.22
C PHE A 409 2.18 10.30 -33.42
N ILE A 410 0.97 10.36 -34.00
CA ILE A 410 0.65 9.61 -35.21
C ILE A 410 1.61 10.00 -36.34
N SER A 411 1.99 11.27 -36.45
CA SER A 411 2.92 11.74 -37.47
C SER A 411 4.33 11.16 -37.29
N TYR A 412 4.87 11.13 -36.08
CA TYR A 412 6.15 10.49 -35.75
C TYR A 412 6.12 8.98 -36.01
N PHE A 413 5.02 8.31 -35.63
CA PHE A 413 4.84 6.89 -35.88
C PHE A 413 4.80 6.58 -37.38
N ILE A 414 4.04 7.35 -38.18
CA ILE A 414 4.00 7.20 -39.64
C ILE A 414 5.37 7.48 -40.27
N ALA A 415 6.10 8.48 -39.77
CA ALA A 415 7.45 8.79 -40.26
C ALA A 415 8.42 7.62 -40.02
N ALA A 416 8.40 7.04 -38.81
CA ALA A 416 9.21 5.87 -38.49
C ALA A 416 8.86 4.66 -39.37
N LEU A 417 7.57 4.38 -39.59
CA LEU A 417 7.13 3.32 -40.50
C LEU A 417 7.59 3.56 -41.93
N LYS A 418 7.45 4.78 -42.47
CA LYS A 418 7.91 5.12 -43.82
C LYS A 418 9.43 4.94 -43.99
N ASN A 419 10.17 5.22 -42.93
CA ASN A 419 11.63 5.13 -42.92
C ASN A 419 12.16 3.75 -42.49
N ASN A 420 11.28 2.77 -42.22
CA ASN A 420 11.62 1.46 -41.65
C ASN A 420 12.51 1.57 -40.39
N SER A 421 12.25 2.57 -39.55
CA SER A 421 12.98 2.79 -38.30
C SER A 421 12.40 1.91 -37.19
N GLU A 422 13.27 1.25 -36.42
CA GLU A 422 12.88 0.41 -35.27
C GLU A 422 12.71 1.20 -33.96
N GLU A 423 13.18 2.46 -33.94
CA GLU A 423 13.08 3.35 -32.78
C GLU A 423 12.55 4.72 -33.24
N ILE A 424 11.68 5.34 -32.43
CA ILE A 424 11.29 6.75 -32.57
C ILE A 424 12.14 7.54 -31.58
N VAL A 425 12.94 8.48 -32.09
CA VAL A 425 13.79 9.34 -31.26
C VAL A 425 13.00 10.60 -30.91
N PHE A 426 12.77 10.78 -29.60
CA PHE A 426 12.24 12.02 -29.04
C PHE A 426 13.41 12.91 -28.62
N ASP A 427 13.76 13.87 -29.46
CA ASP A 427 14.82 14.84 -29.21
C ASP A 427 14.29 16.07 -28.42
N GLU A 428 15.16 17.07 -28.20
CA GLU A 428 14.75 18.29 -27.49
C GLU A 428 13.71 19.10 -28.27
N GLU A 429 13.69 19.04 -29.60
CA GLU A 429 12.64 19.70 -30.41
C GLU A 429 11.28 19.05 -30.12
N PHE A 430 11.23 17.72 -30.11
CA PHE A 430 10.03 16.98 -29.69
C PHE A 430 9.61 17.37 -28.27
N ILE A 431 10.53 17.37 -27.29
CA ILE A 431 10.17 17.71 -25.91
C ILE A 431 9.59 19.12 -25.83
N GLN A 432 10.21 20.11 -26.50
CA GLN A 432 9.75 21.49 -26.52
C GLN A 432 8.34 21.65 -27.12
N GLU A 433 7.99 20.88 -28.16
CA GLU A 433 6.63 20.87 -28.71
C GLU A 433 5.58 20.41 -27.70
N PHE A 434 5.94 19.53 -26.77
CA PHE A 434 5.05 19.04 -25.72
C PHE A 434 5.17 19.79 -24.38
N GLU A 435 6.20 20.62 -24.17
CA GLU A 435 6.35 21.44 -22.95
C GLU A 435 5.20 22.44 -22.79
N TYR A 436 4.53 22.85 -23.89
CA TYR A 436 3.33 23.70 -23.84
C TYR A 436 2.22 23.13 -22.93
N TYR A 437 2.21 21.81 -22.72
CA TYR A 437 1.21 21.13 -21.89
C TYR A 437 1.60 21.01 -20.42
N ILE A 438 2.74 21.57 -20.01
CA ILE A 438 3.14 21.67 -18.61
C ILE A 438 2.62 23.00 -18.06
N GLN A 439 1.71 22.93 -17.09
CA GLN A 439 1.30 24.08 -16.29
C GLN A 439 1.96 23.97 -14.92
N GLU A 440 2.68 25.01 -14.49
CA GLU A 440 3.44 24.99 -13.22
C GLU A 440 2.56 24.72 -11.99
N ASN A 441 1.34 25.22 -11.98
CA ASN A 441 0.36 25.03 -10.92
C ASN A 441 -0.26 23.62 -10.87
N GLU A 442 0.00 22.77 -11.86
CA GLU A 442 -0.44 21.37 -11.89
C GLU A 442 0.71 20.40 -11.55
N LEU A 443 1.93 20.89 -11.36
CA LEU A 443 3.09 20.06 -11.11
C LEU A 443 3.04 19.47 -9.69
N PRO A 444 3.28 18.16 -9.52
CA PRO A 444 3.40 17.59 -8.19
C PRO A 444 4.67 18.13 -7.49
N ASP A 445 4.60 18.43 -6.20
CA ASP A 445 5.78 18.84 -5.42
C ASP A 445 6.89 17.76 -5.46
N THR A 446 6.49 16.48 -5.48
CA THR A 446 7.40 15.34 -5.60
C THR A 446 6.75 14.21 -6.38
N PHE A 447 7.57 13.38 -7.04
CA PHE A 447 7.12 12.13 -7.66
C PHE A 447 8.29 11.16 -7.81
N GLU A 448 7.99 9.90 -8.09
CA GLU A 448 9.00 8.85 -8.27
C GLU A 448 9.05 8.42 -9.74
N ILE A 449 10.26 8.21 -10.25
CA ILE A 449 10.49 7.58 -11.56
C ILE A 449 10.99 6.16 -11.32
N HIS A 450 10.29 5.19 -11.90
CA HIS A 450 10.67 3.78 -11.90
C HIS A 450 11.24 3.39 -13.26
N ALA A 451 12.54 3.09 -13.28
CA ALA A 451 13.28 2.74 -14.48
C ALA A 451 14.14 1.49 -14.26
N SER A 452 14.36 0.73 -15.34
CA SER A 452 15.33 -0.36 -15.39
C SER A 452 16.65 0.15 -15.98
N LEU A 453 17.75 -0.03 -15.25
CA LEU A 453 19.09 0.33 -15.73
C LEU A 453 19.71 -0.84 -16.50
N MET A 454 19.91 -0.68 -17.80
CA MET A 454 20.57 -1.66 -18.68
C MET A 454 21.99 -1.22 -19.02
N ASN A 455 22.91 -2.20 -19.16
CA ASN A 455 24.33 -1.99 -19.47
C ASN A 455 25.04 -1.01 -18.51
N GLY A 456 24.59 -0.92 -17.25
CA GLY A 456 24.99 0.13 -16.30
C GLY A 456 26.47 0.24 -15.91
N SER A 457 27.39 -0.54 -16.48
CA SER A 457 28.83 -0.45 -16.23
C SER A 457 29.52 0.51 -17.22
N LYS A 458 30.16 1.56 -16.69
CA LYS A 458 30.94 2.58 -17.44
C LYS A 458 30.12 3.55 -18.32
N ASN A 459 29.27 4.40 -17.70
CA ASN A 459 28.61 5.58 -18.29
C ASN A 459 27.85 5.45 -19.64
N ASP A 460 27.89 4.28 -20.27
CA ASP A 460 27.16 3.86 -21.46
C ASP A 460 26.04 2.93 -20.98
N TYR A 461 24.87 3.50 -20.72
CA TYR A 461 23.73 2.80 -20.15
C TYR A 461 22.45 3.21 -20.86
N LYS A 462 21.42 2.37 -20.73
CA LYS A 462 20.05 2.73 -21.09
C LYS A 462 19.19 2.73 -19.83
N LEU A 463 18.42 3.80 -19.62
CA LEU A 463 17.31 3.83 -18.68
C LEU A 463 16.04 3.43 -19.44
N VAL A 464 15.46 2.31 -19.06
CA VAL A 464 14.24 1.79 -19.69
C VAL A 464 13.06 2.06 -18.75
N LEU A 465 12.16 2.94 -19.18
CA LEU A 465 10.93 3.25 -18.48
C LEU A 465 9.89 2.16 -18.76
N GLY A 466 9.28 1.62 -17.71
CA GLY A 466 8.21 0.63 -17.83
C GLY A 466 6.84 1.28 -18.09
N SER A 467 5.79 0.47 -18.23
CA SER A 467 4.41 0.96 -18.35
C SER A 467 3.91 1.75 -17.14
N MET A 468 4.49 1.51 -15.96
CA MET A 468 4.27 2.29 -14.74
C MET A 468 5.57 3.03 -14.40
N ALA A 469 5.90 4.03 -15.23
CA ALA A 469 7.15 4.78 -15.12
C ALA A 469 7.13 5.84 -14.01
N GLY A 470 5.96 6.37 -13.66
CA GLY A 470 5.83 7.40 -12.63
C GLY A 470 4.79 7.07 -11.58
N TYR A 471 5.05 7.57 -10.37
CA TYR A 471 4.15 7.49 -9.22
C TYR A 471 4.07 8.87 -8.60
N ALA A 472 2.88 9.31 -8.21
CA ALA A 472 2.75 10.58 -7.55
C ALA A 472 3.31 10.50 -6.14
N THR A 473 3.98 11.56 -5.69
CA THR A 473 4.61 11.68 -4.37
C THR A 473 5.80 10.73 -4.15
N ALA A 474 6.90 11.29 -3.67
CA ALA A 474 8.05 10.51 -3.22
C ALA A 474 7.66 9.58 -2.04
N GLY A 475 8.30 8.42 -1.92
CA GLY A 475 8.12 7.51 -0.79
C GLY A 475 7.05 6.41 -0.99
N GLN A 476 6.04 6.63 -1.86
CA GLN A 476 4.91 5.71 -2.03
C GLN A 476 5.34 4.27 -2.30
N ASN A 477 6.39 4.07 -3.09
CA ASN A 477 6.90 2.76 -3.46
C ASN A 477 7.69 2.04 -2.36
N ILE A 478 8.07 2.75 -1.29
CA ILE A 478 8.96 2.25 -0.26
C ILE A 478 8.37 2.26 1.15
N GLY A 479 7.14 2.74 1.33
CA GLY A 479 6.49 2.88 2.64
C GLY A 479 6.65 1.70 3.60
N ARG A 480 6.35 0.49 3.16
CA ARG A 480 6.44 -0.72 4.00
C ARG A 480 7.87 -1.20 4.30
N PHE A 481 8.86 -0.58 3.65
CA PHE A 481 10.28 -0.89 3.74
C PHE A 481 11.07 0.18 4.52
N LEU A 482 10.42 1.27 4.94
CA LEU A 482 11.07 2.39 5.64
C LEU A 482 11.71 1.99 6.98
N ASP A 483 11.40 0.83 7.53
CA ASP A 483 11.98 0.31 8.77
C ASP A 483 13.34 -0.39 8.58
N GLY A 484 13.70 -0.80 7.35
CA GLY A 484 14.95 -1.51 7.08
C GLY A 484 15.82 -0.95 5.96
N ILE A 485 15.41 0.14 5.30
CA ILE A 485 16.29 0.90 4.40
C ILE A 485 17.21 1.87 5.17
N ASP A 486 18.15 2.49 4.46
CA ASP A 486 19.07 3.48 5.04
C ASP A 486 18.29 4.66 5.62
N ARG A 487 18.66 5.07 6.84
CA ARG A 487 18.02 6.16 7.58
C ARG A 487 18.09 7.49 6.82
N SER A 488 19.14 7.70 6.03
CA SER A 488 19.30 8.91 5.20
C SER A 488 18.15 9.13 4.21
N VAL A 489 17.54 8.07 3.67
CA VAL A 489 16.36 8.18 2.79
C VAL A 489 15.15 8.69 3.57
N VAL A 490 14.95 8.16 4.78
CA VAL A 490 13.84 8.55 5.65
C VAL A 490 13.99 10.02 6.06
N GLU A 491 15.21 10.44 6.41
CA GLU A 491 15.54 11.83 6.75
C GLU A 491 15.29 12.77 5.56
N GLU A 492 15.78 12.41 4.37
CA GLU A 492 15.62 13.22 3.15
C GLU A 492 14.13 13.41 2.76
N LEU A 493 13.32 12.35 2.88
CA LEU A 493 11.87 12.43 2.67
C LEU A 493 11.18 13.28 3.74
N THR A 494 11.54 13.08 5.01
CA THR A 494 10.95 13.83 6.13
C THR A 494 11.23 15.32 6.01
N GLU A 495 12.46 15.70 5.68
CA GLU A 495 12.84 17.10 5.44
C GLU A 495 12.08 17.70 4.25
N THR A 496 11.95 16.95 3.16
CA THR A 496 11.18 17.39 1.98
C THR A 496 9.71 17.65 2.32
N PHE A 497 9.07 16.75 3.07
CA PHE A 497 7.67 16.90 3.48
C PHE A 497 7.45 17.99 4.54
N LYS A 498 8.46 18.24 5.37
CA LYS A 498 8.45 19.38 6.28
C LYS A 498 8.49 20.70 5.50
N LEU A 499 9.40 20.84 4.53
CA LEU A 499 9.48 22.03 3.65
C LEU A 499 8.18 22.25 2.87
N GLN A 500 7.58 21.17 2.35
CA GLN A 500 6.28 21.23 1.67
C GLN A 500 5.20 21.82 2.58
N SER A 501 5.20 21.45 3.86
CA SER A 501 4.23 21.94 4.84
C SER A 501 4.51 23.38 5.27
N GLU A 502 5.77 23.80 5.35
CA GLU A 502 6.16 25.18 5.70
C GLU A 502 5.84 26.19 4.58
N ASN A 503 5.85 25.74 3.33
CA ASN A 503 5.58 26.57 2.14
C ASN A 503 4.09 26.59 1.74
N SER A 504 3.22 25.92 2.50
CA SER A 504 1.79 25.82 2.21
C SER A 504 0.95 26.26 3.40
N ASP A 505 -0.22 26.84 3.15
CA ASP A 505 -1.23 27.07 4.20
C ASP A 505 -2.14 25.84 4.44
N THR A 506 -1.79 24.71 3.81
CA THR A 506 -2.52 23.44 3.89
C THR A 506 -1.80 22.42 4.77
N ILE A 507 -2.58 21.49 5.33
CA ILE A 507 -2.06 20.41 6.16
C ILE A 507 -2.05 19.12 5.34
N PHE A 508 -0.86 18.59 5.07
CA PHE A 508 -0.71 17.25 4.50
C PHE A 508 -0.84 16.20 5.61
N ALA A 509 -1.79 15.28 5.45
CA ALA A 509 -2.10 14.28 6.47
C ALA A 509 -2.05 12.85 5.91
N GLU A 510 -1.25 11.99 6.54
CA GLU A 510 -1.12 10.60 6.12
C GLU A 510 -2.39 9.82 6.43
N THR A 511 -3.04 9.29 5.38
CA THR A 511 -4.33 8.61 5.52
C THR A 511 -4.12 7.14 5.83
N VAL A 512 -4.41 6.75 7.07
CA VAL A 512 -4.33 5.37 7.53
C VAL A 512 -5.69 4.69 7.42
N TYR A 513 -5.74 3.60 6.67
CA TYR A 513 -6.95 2.80 6.47
C TYR A 513 -6.69 1.35 6.86
N PHE A 514 -7.55 0.80 7.70
CA PHE A 514 -7.56 -0.62 8.03
C PHE A 514 -8.52 -1.35 7.07
N PRO A 515 -8.00 -2.11 6.08
CA PRO A 515 -8.82 -2.78 5.09
C PRO A 515 -9.65 -3.90 5.70
N SER A 516 -10.82 -4.15 5.12
CA SER A 516 -11.69 -5.25 5.54
C SER A 516 -11.07 -6.62 5.33
N ASP A 517 -10.37 -6.82 4.21
CA ASP A 517 -9.38 -7.89 4.06
C ASP A 517 -8.08 -7.47 4.76
N SER A 518 -7.92 -7.90 6.02
CA SER A 518 -6.78 -7.50 6.86
C SER A 518 -5.43 -7.89 6.26
N ARG A 519 -5.36 -8.85 5.33
CA ARG A 519 -4.12 -9.16 4.62
C ARG A 519 -3.62 -7.99 3.77
N LEU A 520 -4.51 -7.13 3.31
CA LEU A 520 -4.13 -5.92 2.57
C LEU A 520 -3.38 -4.91 3.45
N SER A 521 -3.53 -4.96 4.78
CA SER A 521 -2.77 -4.11 5.73
C SER A 521 -1.25 -4.33 5.61
N ASN A 522 -0.81 -5.53 5.23
CA ASN A 522 0.60 -5.84 4.94
C ASN A 522 1.24 -4.94 3.86
N ILE A 523 0.41 -4.28 3.05
CA ILE A 523 0.83 -3.34 2.00
C ILE A 523 0.81 -1.89 2.50
N SER A 524 -0.09 -1.55 3.43
CA SER A 524 -0.28 -0.17 3.92
C SER A 524 0.48 0.16 5.20
N ILE A 525 1.03 -0.83 5.93
CA ILE A 525 1.89 -0.58 7.09
C ILE A 525 3.10 0.27 6.67
N THR A 526 3.29 1.42 7.31
CA THR A 526 4.38 2.35 6.99
C THR A 526 4.74 3.25 8.18
N LYS A 527 5.59 4.26 7.95
CA LYS A 527 5.90 5.32 8.91
C LYS A 527 5.15 6.58 8.52
N ASN A 528 4.69 7.34 9.51
CA ASN A 528 4.14 8.66 9.26
C ASN A 528 5.30 9.66 9.07
N LEU A 529 5.48 10.12 7.84
CA LEU A 529 6.45 11.17 7.50
C LEU A 529 5.81 12.57 7.48
N ARG A 530 4.54 12.68 7.89
CA ARG A 530 3.75 13.90 7.99
C ARG A 530 3.55 14.29 9.45
N SER A 531 3.11 15.53 9.67
CA SER A 531 2.78 16.02 11.01
C SER A 531 1.44 15.47 11.53
N HIS A 532 0.52 15.14 10.63
CA HIS A 532 -0.85 14.71 10.92
C HIS A 532 -1.19 13.40 10.22
N GLU A 533 -2.23 12.74 10.71
CA GLU A 533 -2.84 11.55 10.09
C GLU A 533 -4.36 11.68 10.00
N ILE A 534 -4.96 11.04 8.99
CA ILE A 534 -6.42 10.84 8.92
C ILE A 534 -6.69 9.37 9.24
N ASN A 535 -7.40 9.11 10.34
CA ASN A 535 -7.60 7.75 10.84
C ASN A 535 -8.93 7.15 10.37
N LEU A 536 -8.83 6.09 9.55
CA LEU A 536 -9.95 5.37 8.97
C LEU A 536 -10.07 3.94 9.55
N GLY A 537 -10.27 3.86 10.87
CA GLY A 537 -10.69 2.64 11.55
C GLY A 537 -9.59 1.83 12.22
N THR A 538 -8.51 2.47 12.67
CA THR A 538 -7.47 1.84 13.49
C THR A 538 -7.22 2.61 14.79
N SER A 539 -6.42 2.05 15.70
CA SER A 539 -5.92 2.78 16.87
C SER A 539 -4.84 3.77 16.44
N THR A 540 -4.65 4.83 17.22
CA THR A 540 -3.57 5.80 17.02
C THR A 540 -2.66 5.86 18.23
N VAL A 541 -1.38 6.19 17.99
CA VAL A 541 -0.41 6.51 19.04
C VAL A 541 -0.34 8.01 19.34
N ASN A 542 -0.81 8.86 18.44
CA ASN A 542 -0.74 10.32 18.57
C ASN A 542 -2.10 10.99 18.32
N TYR A 543 -3.01 10.85 19.30
CA TYR A 543 -4.35 11.43 19.24
C TYR A 543 -4.40 12.96 19.05
N GLN A 544 -3.32 13.70 19.36
CA GLN A 544 -3.29 15.16 19.20
C GLN A 544 -3.19 15.57 17.73
N ASN A 545 -2.54 14.76 16.90
CA ASN A 545 -2.32 15.03 15.49
C ASN A 545 -3.19 14.15 14.57
N THR A 546 -4.17 13.44 15.14
CA THR A 546 -5.13 12.63 14.39
C THR A 546 -6.35 13.46 14.02
N ILE A 547 -6.61 13.58 12.73
CA ILE A 547 -7.82 14.19 12.18
C ILE A 547 -8.90 13.12 12.05
N GLU A 548 -10.02 13.32 12.73
CA GLU A 548 -11.18 12.44 12.66
C GLU A 548 -12.06 12.79 11.46
N LEU A 549 -12.75 11.81 10.87
CA LEU A 549 -13.66 12.04 9.74
C LEU A 549 -14.78 13.05 10.04
N ASN A 550 -15.24 13.11 11.30
CA ASN A 550 -16.27 14.07 11.73
C ASN A 550 -15.79 15.53 11.70
N ASP A 551 -14.47 15.75 11.73
CA ASP A 551 -13.88 17.09 11.66
C ASP A 551 -13.73 17.57 10.21
N LEU A 552 -13.94 16.70 9.23
CA LEU A 552 -13.72 16.99 7.82
C LEU A 552 -15.01 17.37 7.10
N VAL A 553 -14.97 18.54 6.45
CA VAL A 553 -16.00 18.99 5.49
C VAL A 553 -15.42 19.06 4.09
N VAL A 554 -16.27 18.85 3.10
CA VAL A 554 -15.97 19.00 1.68
C VAL A 554 -16.74 20.20 1.16
N GLY A 555 -16.07 21.05 0.40
CA GLY A 555 -16.67 22.14 -0.34
C GLY A 555 -16.18 22.17 -1.78
N VAL A 556 -16.84 22.97 -2.60
CA VAL A 556 -16.43 23.25 -3.98
C VAL A 556 -16.21 24.76 -4.12
N CYS A 557 -15.08 25.15 -4.71
CA CYS A 557 -14.76 26.55 -5.02
C CYS A 557 -14.00 26.60 -6.34
N ASP A 558 -14.42 27.46 -7.28
CA ASP A 558 -13.80 27.61 -8.60
C ASP A 558 -13.58 26.26 -9.33
N ASP A 559 -14.64 25.43 -9.41
CA ASP A 559 -14.60 24.06 -9.96
C ASP A 559 -13.59 23.11 -9.28
N LYS A 560 -13.19 23.42 -8.04
CA LYS A 560 -12.26 22.60 -7.27
C LYS A 560 -12.90 22.12 -5.98
N ILE A 561 -12.84 20.81 -5.77
CA ILE A 561 -13.17 20.20 -4.49
C ILE A 561 -12.02 20.46 -3.52
N TYR A 562 -12.34 20.90 -2.32
CA TYR A 562 -11.39 21.02 -1.22
C TYR A 562 -11.92 20.30 0.02
N LEU A 563 -10.99 19.90 0.89
CA LEU A 563 -11.28 19.24 2.16
C LEU A 563 -10.78 20.15 3.27
N ARG A 564 -11.62 20.50 4.25
CA ARG A 564 -11.25 21.40 5.35
C ARG A 564 -11.53 20.76 6.71
N SER A 565 -10.61 20.95 7.64
CA SER A 565 -10.83 20.64 9.05
C SER A 565 -11.62 21.76 9.72
N LEU A 566 -12.71 21.42 10.40
CA LEU A 566 -13.54 22.36 11.17
C LEU A 566 -12.78 22.93 12.36
N SER A 567 -12.13 22.05 13.13
CA SER A 567 -11.42 22.42 14.36
C SER A 567 -10.16 23.26 14.10
N MET A 568 -9.44 22.96 13.02
CA MET A 568 -8.20 23.64 12.67
C MET A 568 -8.42 24.82 11.72
N ASN A 569 -9.57 24.86 11.04
CA ASN A 569 -9.90 25.82 9.99
C ASN A 569 -8.81 25.90 8.91
N LYS A 570 -8.33 24.73 8.46
CA LYS A 570 -7.28 24.57 7.46
C LYS A 570 -7.69 23.56 6.41
N GLU A 571 -7.27 23.80 5.18
CA GLU A 571 -7.39 22.81 4.11
C GLU A 571 -6.50 21.61 4.43
N ILE A 572 -7.04 20.41 4.22
CA ILE A 572 -6.39 19.14 4.48
C ILE A 572 -6.16 18.44 3.14
N ILE A 573 -4.91 18.07 2.88
CA ILE A 573 -4.53 17.27 1.72
C ILE A 573 -4.22 15.85 2.20
N PRO A 574 -5.11 14.87 1.94
CA PRO A 574 -4.84 13.49 2.30
C PRO A 574 -3.69 12.94 1.46
N THR A 575 -2.71 12.31 2.11
CA THR A 575 -1.61 11.60 1.45
C THR A 575 -1.68 10.11 1.73
N LYS A 576 -0.95 9.33 0.94
CA LYS A 576 -0.66 7.94 1.25
C LYS A 576 0.78 7.63 0.89
N ASN A 577 1.44 6.87 1.72
CA ASN A 577 2.82 6.45 1.55
C ASN A 577 2.90 4.93 1.28
N HIS A 578 1.99 4.40 0.45
CA HIS A 578 1.92 2.98 0.15
C HIS A 578 1.23 2.67 -1.18
N LEU A 579 1.44 1.45 -1.69
CA LEU A 579 0.91 0.98 -2.97
C LEU A 579 -0.40 0.17 -2.85
N LEU A 580 -1.17 0.32 -1.77
CA LEU A 580 -2.48 -0.31 -1.69
C LEU A 580 -3.34 0.09 -2.90
N ASN A 581 -3.84 -0.93 -3.62
CA ASN A 581 -4.68 -0.73 -4.78
C ASN A 581 -6.09 -0.33 -4.35
N ILE A 582 -6.57 0.82 -4.82
CA ILE A 582 -7.85 1.41 -4.43
C ILE A 582 -9.03 1.01 -5.35
N ALA A 583 -8.77 0.20 -6.38
CA ALA A 583 -9.76 -0.14 -7.40
C ALA A 583 -10.86 -1.09 -6.90
N GLU A 584 -10.57 -1.97 -5.95
CA GLU A 584 -11.50 -3.00 -5.47
C GLU A 584 -11.49 -3.07 -3.95
N ASN A 585 -12.66 -3.32 -3.35
CA ASN A 585 -12.82 -3.65 -1.94
C ASN A 585 -12.35 -2.57 -0.94
N ILE A 586 -12.43 -1.29 -1.34
CA ILE A 586 -12.19 -0.12 -0.48
C ILE A 586 -13.45 0.76 -0.43
N PRO A 587 -13.84 1.33 0.73
CA PRO A 587 -14.96 2.26 0.84
C PRO A 587 -14.77 3.52 0.00
N ASN A 588 -15.87 4.11 -0.48
CA ASN A 588 -15.81 5.26 -1.39
C ASN A 588 -15.23 6.51 -0.74
N ILE A 589 -15.53 6.76 0.54
CA ILE A 589 -14.90 7.85 1.30
C ILE A 589 -13.38 7.68 1.33
N THR A 590 -12.88 6.46 1.56
CA THR A 590 -11.44 6.18 1.52
C THR A 590 -10.85 6.37 0.12
N LYS A 591 -11.54 5.93 -0.94
CA LYS A 591 -11.12 6.18 -2.33
C LYS A 591 -11.06 7.68 -2.64
N PHE A 592 -12.09 8.43 -2.26
CA PHE A 592 -12.19 9.87 -2.43
C PHE A 592 -11.02 10.58 -1.74
N LEU A 593 -10.73 10.26 -0.48
CA LEU A 593 -9.58 10.82 0.24
C LEU A 593 -8.27 10.51 -0.48
N TYR A 594 -8.05 9.28 -0.95
CA TYR A 594 -6.85 8.97 -1.72
C TYR A 594 -6.80 9.64 -3.09
N GLN A 595 -7.94 9.98 -3.70
CA GLN A 595 -8.01 10.51 -5.05
C GLN A 595 -7.96 12.04 -5.08
N ILE A 596 -8.46 12.75 -4.07
CA ILE A 596 -8.58 14.23 -4.09
C ILE A 596 -7.23 14.93 -4.33
N TYR A 597 -6.13 14.36 -3.83
CA TYR A 597 -4.76 14.80 -4.11
C TYR A 597 -4.45 14.90 -5.62
N TYR A 598 -5.06 14.03 -6.42
CA TYR A 598 -4.84 13.93 -7.86
C TYR A 598 -5.82 14.77 -8.71
N GLN A 599 -6.67 15.58 -8.08
CA GLN A 599 -7.61 16.42 -8.84
C GLN A 599 -6.88 17.47 -9.69
N ASN A 600 -5.90 18.16 -9.10
CA ASN A 600 -5.15 19.23 -9.74
C ASN A 600 -3.66 18.89 -9.88
N THR A 601 -3.28 17.63 -9.63
CA THR A 601 -1.89 17.20 -9.68
C THR A 601 -1.67 16.31 -10.88
N LYS A 602 -0.81 16.75 -11.79
CA LYS A 602 -0.38 15.99 -12.95
C LYS A 602 0.43 14.78 -12.51
N ILE A 603 -0.02 13.59 -12.90
CA ILE A 603 0.72 12.35 -12.62
C ILE A 603 1.71 12.15 -13.75
N ALA A 604 3.01 12.14 -13.43
CA ALA A 604 4.05 11.73 -14.37
C ALA A 604 3.74 10.32 -14.89
N ALA A 605 3.40 10.22 -16.16
CA ALA A 605 3.01 8.99 -16.82
C ALA A 605 3.71 8.88 -18.18
N GLY A 606 4.07 7.65 -18.55
CA GLY A 606 4.54 7.37 -19.89
C GLY A 606 3.41 7.48 -20.91
N PHE A 607 3.79 7.63 -22.17
CA PHE A 607 2.83 7.67 -23.26
C PHE A 607 2.20 6.29 -23.48
N ASN A 608 0.86 6.23 -23.46
CA ASN A 608 0.12 4.99 -23.73
C ASN A 608 -0.14 4.85 -25.23
N VAL A 609 0.91 4.49 -25.99
CA VAL A 609 0.84 4.35 -27.46
C VAL A 609 -0.30 3.41 -27.88
N MET A 610 -0.52 2.34 -27.11
CA MET A 610 -1.54 1.31 -27.37
C MET A 610 -2.97 1.85 -27.30
N GLU A 611 -3.23 2.95 -26.61
CA GLU A 611 -4.55 3.59 -26.55
C GLU A 611 -4.83 4.50 -27.76
N ILE A 612 -3.80 4.88 -28.52
CA ILE A 612 -3.91 5.79 -29.67
C ILE A 612 -3.75 5.05 -30.99
N ILE A 613 -2.90 4.02 -31.01
CA ILE A 613 -2.56 3.27 -32.21
C ILE A 613 -2.83 1.79 -31.95
N GLU A 614 -3.91 1.25 -32.52
CA GLU A 614 -4.14 -0.20 -32.59
C GLU A 614 -3.18 -0.82 -33.62
N SER A 615 -1.90 -0.94 -33.25
CA SER A 615 -0.86 -1.54 -34.09
C SER A 615 -0.34 -2.85 -33.49
N PRO A 616 -0.12 -3.90 -34.30
CA PRO A 616 0.56 -5.12 -33.85
C PRO A 616 2.06 -4.91 -33.57
N TYR A 617 2.63 -3.77 -33.97
CA TYR A 617 4.03 -3.41 -33.81
C TYR A 617 4.16 -1.93 -33.40
N ILE A 618 4.84 -1.68 -32.29
CA ILE A 618 5.11 -0.36 -31.73
C ILE A 618 6.60 -0.23 -31.48
#